data_AF-A0A7S1UWN0-F1
#
_entry.id   AF-A0A7S1UWN0-F1
#
_cell.length_a   1.000
_cell.length_b   1.000
_cell.length_c   1.000
_cell.angle_alpha   90.00
_cell.angle_beta   90.00
_cell.angle_gamma   90.00
#
_symmetry.space_group_name_H-M   'P 1'
#
loop_
_entity.id
_entity.type
_entity.pdbx_description
1 polymer ?
#
loop_
_entity_poly.entity_id
_entity_poly.type
_entity_poly.pdbx_seq_one_letter_code
_entity_poly.pdbx_strand_id
1 'polypeptide(L)'
;VEDVAAKTPVLRFAAAPDSSKELEESRNSTCVGDLITALRWCYQYDAAESKADKTVRECLAQAAASFLGEELALHKELKADERDRSKETSSHIHKQLLQLFDERSTNVEDKFTREVNRHRTGAMKKLLGSTMWQAVQQQLKGRLLEAKMEQAKRAEKRRESQQKGLARRTSSF
;
A
#
# COMPACT_ATOMS: atom_id res chain seq x y z
N VAL A 1 -28.18 13.77 -12.66
CA VAL A 1 -27.46 12.57 -13.13
C VAL A 1 -26.06 13.04 -13.47
N GLU A 2 -25.07 12.72 -12.64
CA GLU A 2 -23.68 13.03 -12.98
C GLU A 2 -23.24 12.12 -14.12
N ASP A 3 -22.53 12.69 -15.10
CA ASP A 3 -22.02 11.94 -16.24
C ASP A 3 -20.80 11.13 -15.82
N VAL A 4 -21.03 9.87 -15.45
CA VAL A 4 -19.99 8.91 -15.07
C VAL A 4 -18.98 8.71 -16.21
N ALA A 5 -19.36 8.98 -17.46
CA ALA A 5 -18.45 8.87 -18.61
C ALA A 5 -17.38 9.96 -18.65
N ALA A 6 -17.58 11.09 -17.95
CA ALA A 6 -16.60 12.17 -17.85
C ALA A 6 -15.56 11.96 -16.74
N LYS A 7 -15.79 11.02 -15.82
CA LYS A 7 -14.83 10.71 -14.76
C LYS A 7 -13.67 9.93 -15.35
N THR A 8 -12.46 10.48 -15.22
CA THR A 8 -11.21 9.80 -15.58
C THR A 8 -10.28 9.81 -14.38
N PRO A 9 -9.60 8.69 -14.06
CA PRO A 9 -8.57 8.71 -13.05
C PRO A 9 -7.46 9.68 -13.47
N VAL A 10 -6.96 10.47 -12.52
CA VAL A 10 -5.89 11.44 -12.79
C VAL A 10 -4.54 10.73 -12.85
N LEU A 11 -4.37 9.67 -12.07
CA LEU A 11 -3.15 8.90 -11.93
C LEU A 11 -3.31 7.55 -12.60
N ARG A 12 -2.21 7.05 -13.16
CA ARG A 12 -2.16 5.67 -13.62
C ARG A 12 -2.24 4.69 -12.46
N PHE A 13 -2.88 3.56 -12.70
CA PHE A 13 -2.94 2.46 -11.74
C PHE A 13 -1.64 1.64 -11.78
N ALA A 14 -0.65 2.05 -10.98
CA ALA A 14 0.62 1.33 -10.82
C ALA A 14 1.06 1.32 -9.36
N ALA A 15 1.79 0.27 -8.98
CA ALA A 15 2.35 0.11 -7.64
C ALA A 15 3.54 1.05 -7.42
N ALA A 16 3.84 1.35 -6.15
CA ALA A 16 5.08 2.06 -5.83
C ALA A 16 6.28 1.16 -6.16
N PRO A 17 7.40 1.72 -6.62
CA PRO A 17 8.63 0.96 -6.78
C PRO A 17 9.09 0.43 -5.42
N ASP A 18 9.64 -0.79 -5.41
CA ASP A 18 10.25 -1.38 -4.22
C ASP A 18 11.77 -1.16 -4.22
N SER A 19 12.35 -0.63 -5.31
CA SER A 19 13.78 -0.31 -5.41
C SER A 19 14.05 1.01 -6.14
N SER A 20 15.21 1.62 -5.88
CA SER A 20 15.65 2.84 -6.58
C SER A 20 15.81 2.63 -8.08
N LYS A 21 16.12 1.40 -8.51
CA LYS A 21 16.23 1.06 -9.94
C LYS A 21 14.87 1.09 -10.63
N GLU A 22 13.85 0.50 -10.01
CA GLU A 22 12.47 0.56 -10.52
C GLU A 22 11.94 2.00 -10.58
N LEU A 23 12.35 2.86 -9.64
CA LEU A 23 11.99 4.28 -9.64
C LEU A 23 12.55 5.04 -10.85
N GLU A 24 13.78 4.73 -11.29
CA GLU A 24 14.35 5.37 -12.48
C GLU A 24 13.64 4.93 -13.77
N GLU A 25 13.18 3.67 -13.81
CA GLU A 25 12.43 3.10 -14.93
C GLU A 25 10.99 3.66 -15.01
N SER A 26 10.40 4.11 -13.88
CA SER A 26 9.02 4.61 -13.80
C SER A 26 8.84 6.11 -14.02
N ARG A 27 9.91 6.87 -14.34
CA ARG A 27 9.93 8.34 -14.37
C ARG A 27 8.96 9.05 -15.31
N ASN A 28 8.34 8.35 -16.26
CA ASN A 28 7.62 8.97 -17.38
C ASN A 28 6.09 9.10 -17.19
N SER A 29 5.53 8.69 -16.06
CA SER A 29 4.10 8.90 -15.80
C SER A 29 3.75 8.89 -14.31
N THR A 30 2.97 9.86 -13.87
CA THR A 30 2.49 9.91 -12.48
C THR A 30 1.46 8.81 -12.23
N CYS A 31 1.61 8.11 -11.11
CA CYS A 31 0.81 6.96 -10.76
C CYS A 31 0.45 6.93 -9.26
N VAL A 32 -0.50 6.06 -8.92
CA VAL A 32 -0.90 5.79 -7.53
C VAL A 32 0.31 5.40 -6.65
N GLY A 33 1.31 4.73 -7.22
CA GLY A 33 2.57 4.39 -6.57
C GLY A 33 3.39 5.59 -6.09
N ASP A 34 3.26 6.75 -6.74
CA ASP A 34 3.97 7.97 -6.31
C ASP A 34 3.40 8.52 -5.00
N LEU A 35 2.07 8.44 -4.83
CA LEU A 35 1.41 8.80 -3.57
C LEU A 35 1.81 7.84 -2.44
N ILE A 36 1.88 6.54 -2.73
CA ILE A 36 2.36 5.52 -1.78
C ILE A 36 3.82 5.80 -1.40
N THR A 37 4.66 6.21 -2.36
CA THR A 37 6.05 6.58 -2.11
C THR A 37 6.17 7.83 -1.24
N ALA A 38 5.37 8.86 -1.51
CA ALA A 38 5.30 10.05 -0.67
C ALA A 38 4.90 9.71 0.78
N LEU A 39 3.90 8.84 0.96
CA LEU A 39 3.50 8.35 2.28
C LEU A 39 4.62 7.56 2.99
N ARG A 40 5.35 6.71 2.25
CA ARG A 40 6.52 5.99 2.77
C ARG A 40 7.62 6.97 3.22
N TRP A 41 7.85 8.03 2.45
CA TRP A 41 8.83 9.06 2.81
C TRP A 41 8.44 9.82 4.08
N CYS A 42 7.18 10.27 4.17
CA CYS A 42 6.63 10.90 5.38
C CYS A 42 6.73 9.98 6.60
N TYR A 43 6.60 8.67 6.39
CA TYR A 43 6.75 7.67 7.44
C TYR A 43 8.22 7.42 7.86
N GLN A 44 9.17 7.49 6.93
CA GLN A 44 10.57 7.17 7.20
C GLN A 44 11.27 8.26 8.02
N TYR A 45 10.96 9.53 7.75
CA TYR A 45 11.62 10.68 8.35
C TYR A 45 11.00 11.10 9.69
N ASP A 46 11.25 10.35 10.77
CA ASP A 46 10.78 10.70 12.13
C ASP A 46 11.71 11.67 12.89
N ALA A 47 12.92 11.90 12.37
CA ALA A 47 13.94 12.76 12.96
C ALA A 47 13.89 14.21 12.44
N ALA A 48 12.70 14.74 12.19
CA ALA A 48 12.58 16.14 11.76
C ALA A 48 13.08 17.08 12.88
N GLU A 49 14.16 17.82 12.60
CA GLU A 49 14.82 18.68 13.59
C GLU A 49 14.00 19.94 13.90
N SER A 50 13.15 20.37 12.97
CA SER A 50 12.31 21.56 13.09
C SER A 50 10.81 21.23 13.20
N LYS A 51 10.09 22.04 13.99
CA LYS A 51 8.61 22.02 14.07
C LYS A 51 7.96 22.29 12.71
N ALA A 52 8.56 23.15 11.88
CA ALA A 52 8.04 23.47 10.55
C ALA A 52 8.06 22.25 9.62
N ASP A 53 9.17 21.49 9.64
CA ASP A 53 9.34 20.27 8.84
C ASP A 53 8.32 19.20 9.24
N LYS A 54 8.03 19.10 10.54
CA LYS A 54 6.98 18.22 11.06
C LYS A 54 5.61 18.60 10.49
N THR A 55 5.24 19.87 10.50
CA THR A 55 3.94 20.34 9.97
C THR A 55 3.82 20.11 8.47
N VAL A 56 4.85 20.43 7.68
CA VAL A 56 4.85 20.18 6.23
C VAL A 56 4.63 18.70 5.94
N ARG A 57 5.30 17.81 6.67
CA ARG A 57 5.17 16.36 6.53
C ARG A 57 3.77 15.87 6.90
N GLU A 58 3.15 16.38 7.95
CA GLU A 58 1.78 16.06 8.34
C GLU A 58 0.79 16.50 7.24
N CYS A 59 0.93 17.72 6.72
CA CYS A 59 0.11 18.21 5.62
C CYS A 59 0.28 17.37 4.34
N LEU A 60 1.52 17.02 4.00
CA LEU A 60 1.82 16.18 2.83
C LEU A 60 1.24 14.77 3.00
N ALA A 61 1.38 14.17 4.18
CA ALA A 61 0.82 12.85 4.47
C ALA A 61 -0.72 12.88 4.36
N GLN A 62 -1.36 13.91 4.90
CA GLN A 62 -2.81 14.09 4.82
C GLN A 62 -3.27 14.24 3.37
N ALA A 63 -2.65 15.14 2.60
CA ALA A 63 -2.99 15.34 1.20
C ALA A 63 -2.80 14.05 0.39
N ALA A 64 -1.63 13.41 0.51
CA ALA A 64 -1.33 12.18 -0.23
C ALA A 64 -2.28 11.03 0.15
N ALA A 65 -2.67 10.90 1.42
CA ALA A 65 -3.59 9.86 1.86
C ALA A 65 -5.02 10.09 1.33
N SER A 66 -5.50 11.33 1.35
CA SER A 66 -6.81 11.68 0.80
C SER A 66 -6.86 11.46 -0.71
N PHE A 67 -5.88 11.99 -1.45
CA PHE A 67 -5.80 11.80 -2.91
C PHE A 67 -5.68 10.32 -3.27
N LEU A 68 -4.91 9.53 -2.51
CA LEU A 68 -4.78 8.10 -2.73
C LEU A 68 -6.13 7.38 -2.55
N GLY A 69 -6.89 7.73 -1.52
CA GLY A 69 -8.22 7.16 -1.27
C GLY A 69 -9.21 7.45 -2.39
N GLU A 70 -9.28 8.70 -2.83
CA GLU A 70 -10.15 9.15 -3.92
C GLU A 70 -9.79 8.50 -5.25
N GLU A 71 -8.51 8.50 -5.60
CA GLU A 71 -8.03 7.95 -6.86
C GLU A 71 -8.28 6.44 -6.94
N LEU A 72 -8.03 5.69 -5.86
CA LEU A 72 -8.33 4.26 -5.80
C LEU A 72 -9.83 3.95 -5.87
N ALA A 73 -10.67 4.84 -5.36
CA ALA A 73 -12.12 4.73 -5.47
C ALA A 73 -12.57 4.97 -6.93
N LEU A 74 -12.01 5.97 -7.61
CA LEU A 74 -12.27 6.22 -9.03
C LEU A 74 -11.83 5.06 -9.92
N HIS A 75 -10.63 4.52 -9.70
CA HIS A 75 -10.16 3.33 -10.42
C HIS A 75 -11.11 2.14 -10.25
N LYS A 76 -11.70 1.97 -9.06
CA LYS A 76 -12.72 0.94 -8.78
C LYS A 76 -14.04 1.21 -9.49
N GLU A 77 -14.55 2.45 -9.40
CA GLU A 77 -15.82 2.87 -10.00
C GLU A 77 -15.80 2.67 -11.52
N LEU A 78 -14.69 3.04 -12.15
CA LEU A 78 -14.53 2.99 -13.60
C LEU A 78 -14.11 1.61 -14.12
N LYS A 79 -13.89 0.64 -13.23
CA LYS A 79 -13.25 -0.65 -13.54
C LYS A 79 -11.94 -0.44 -14.32
N ALA A 80 -11.24 0.66 -14.04
CA ALA A 80 -9.98 0.98 -14.69
C ALA A 80 -8.88 0.02 -14.20
N ASP A 81 -9.01 -0.46 -12.96
CA ASP A 81 -8.23 -1.56 -12.39
C ASP A 81 -8.38 -2.88 -13.17
N GLU A 82 -9.51 -3.11 -13.83
CA GLU A 82 -9.73 -4.27 -14.71
C GLU A 82 -9.16 -4.07 -16.13
N ARG A 83 -9.05 -2.81 -16.60
CA ARG A 83 -8.62 -2.48 -17.97
C ARG A 83 -7.10 -2.35 -18.12
N ASP A 84 -6.39 -1.87 -17.09
CA ASP A 84 -5.00 -1.39 -17.21
C ASP A 84 -3.90 -2.37 -16.75
N ARG A 85 -4.21 -3.68 -16.70
CA ARG A 85 -3.29 -4.85 -16.61
C ARG A 85 -2.95 -5.42 -15.21
N SER A 86 -2.80 -6.76 -15.24
CA SER A 86 -2.18 -7.67 -14.27
C SER A 86 -2.77 -7.72 -12.84
N LYS A 87 -3.30 -8.89 -12.46
CA LYS A 87 -3.62 -9.24 -11.05
C LYS A 87 -2.43 -8.99 -10.10
N GLU A 88 -1.21 -8.99 -10.63
CA GLU A 88 0.02 -8.73 -9.89
C GLU A 88 0.11 -7.27 -9.42
N THR A 89 -0.21 -6.29 -10.27
CA THR A 89 -0.14 -4.87 -9.92
C THR A 89 -1.14 -4.51 -8.84
N SER A 90 -2.40 -4.96 -8.98
CA SER A 90 -3.43 -4.79 -7.96
C SER A 90 -3.01 -5.43 -6.63
N SER A 91 -2.46 -6.64 -6.68
CA SER A 91 -1.96 -7.31 -5.49
C SER A 91 -0.81 -6.57 -4.81
N HIS A 92 0.10 -6.00 -5.61
CA HIS A 92 1.24 -5.26 -5.09
C HIS A 92 0.78 -3.99 -4.38
N ILE A 93 -0.13 -3.23 -5.00
CA ILE A 93 -0.78 -2.07 -4.36
C ILE A 93 -1.46 -2.50 -3.05
N HIS A 94 -2.24 -3.58 -3.05
CA HIS A 94 -2.88 -4.12 -1.86
C HIS A 94 -1.90 -4.40 -0.71
N LYS A 95 -0.75 -5.02 -1.02
CA LYS A 95 0.32 -5.27 -0.04
C LYS A 95 0.84 -3.94 0.53
N GLN A 96 1.09 -2.95 -0.32
CA GLN A 96 1.62 -1.65 0.06
C GLN A 96 0.62 -0.85 0.92
N LEU A 97 -0.68 -0.93 0.61
CA LEU A 97 -1.73 -0.34 1.42
C LEU A 97 -1.81 -0.97 2.81
N LEU A 98 -1.69 -2.31 2.92
CA LEU A 98 -1.64 -2.95 4.24
C LEU A 98 -0.41 -2.53 5.05
N GLN A 99 0.74 -2.34 4.42
CA GLN A 99 1.94 -1.85 5.10
C GLN A 99 1.73 -0.45 5.69
N LEU A 100 1.03 0.44 4.98
CA LEU A 100 0.82 1.82 5.40
C LEU A 100 -0.36 1.98 6.37
N PHE A 101 -1.44 1.23 6.15
CA PHE A 101 -2.75 1.50 6.75
C PHE A 101 -3.27 0.40 7.67
N ASP A 102 -2.64 -0.78 7.77
CA ASP A 102 -3.10 -1.79 8.73
C ASP A 102 -2.34 -1.70 10.06
N GLU A 103 -3.05 -1.38 11.14
CA GLU A 103 -2.46 -1.28 12.49
C GLU A 103 -1.80 -2.59 12.95
N ARG A 104 -2.23 -3.72 12.36
CA ARG A 104 -1.77 -5.08 12.67
C ARG A 104 -0.72 -5.63 11.71
N SER A 105 -0.37 -4.90 10.65
CA SER A 105 0.65 -5.34 9.68
C SER A 105 2.02 -5.34 10.35
N THR A 106 2.34 -6.47 10.98
CA THR A 106 3.58 -6.67 11.72
C THR A 106 4.60 -7.46 10.92
N ASN A 107 4.24 -8.10 9.81
CA ASN A 107 5.15 -9.04 9.16
C ASN A 107 4.75 -9.32 7.70
N VAL A 108 5.32 -8.60 6.73
CA VAL A 108 5.54 -9.19 5.40
C VAL A 108 6.87 -8.71 4.82
N GLU A 109 7.87 -9.56 5.00
CA GLU A 109 9.02 -9.76 4.10
C GLU A 109 9.56 -8.50 3.44
N ASP A 110 10.39 -7.77 4.18
CA ASP A 110 11.48 -7.03 3.56
C ASP A 110 12.73 -7.15 4.44
N LYS A 111 13.73 -7.89 3.92
CA LYS A 111 14.95 -8.22 4.67
C LYS A 111 15.94 -7.06 4.71
N PHE A 112 15.73 -6.01 3.91
CA PHE A 112 16.61 -4.84 3.89
C PHE A 112 16.19 -3.72 4.85
N THR A 113 14.94 -3.70 5.31
CA THR A 113 14.38 -2.66 6.19
C THR A 113 14.09 -3.12 7.63
N ARG A 114 14.48 -4.36 8.00
CA ARG A 114 14.20 -4.94 9.33
C ARG A 114 14.83 -4.21 10.51
N GLU A 115 15.94 -3.50 10.32
CA GLU A 115 16.55 -2.70 11.40
C GLU A 115 15.86 -1.34 11.62
N VAL A 116 15.14 -0.81 10.62
CA VAL A 116 14.39 0.47 10.73
C VAL A 116 12.93 0.26 11.16
N ASN A 117 12.37 -0.94 10.92
CA ASN A 117 10.94 -1.23 11.06
C ASN A 117 10.50 -1.84 12.40
N ARG A 118 11.40 -2.12 13.36
CA ARG A 118 11.04 -2.81 14.62
C ARG A 118 10.15 -2.00 15.59
N HIS A 119 9.94 -0.71 15.36
CA HIS A 119 9.22 0.18 16.30
C HIS A 119 8.06 0.99 15.71
N ARG A 120 7.59 0.69 14.49
CA ARG A 120 6.81 1.68 13.71
C ARG A 120 5.44 1.20 13.21
N THR A 121 4.82 0.23 13.88
CA THR A 121 3.39 -0.07 13.65
C THR A 121 2.52 1.11 14.13
N GLY A 122 1.61 1.58 13.27
CA GLY A 122 0.70 2.69 13.58
C GLY A 122 1.29 4.11 13.47
N ALA A 123 2.48 4.30 12.89
CA ALA A 123 3.06 5.65 12.75
C ALA A 123 2.27 6.53 11.76
N MET A 124 1.67 5.95 10.72
CA MET A 124 0.81 6.70 9.80
C MET A 124 -0.45 7.25 10.50
N LYS A 125 -1.02 6.49 11.46
CA LYS A 125 -2.09 6.97 12.34
C LYS A 125 -1.67 8.17 13.18
N LYS A 126 -0.41 8.19 13.65
CA LYS A 126 0.15 9.33 14.38
C LYS A 126 0.30 10.56 13.48
N LEU A 127 0.77 10.39 12.23
CA LEU A 127 0.96 11.48 11.26
C LEU A 127 -0.37 12.08 10.78
N LEU A 128 -1.36 11.24 10.49
CA LEU A 128 -2.65 11.70 9.98
C LEU A 128 -3.54 12.27 11.10
N GLY A 129 -3.34 11.84 12.35
CA GLY A 129 -4.28 12.09 13.43
C GLY A 129 -5.50 11.17 13.35
N SER A 130 -6.24 11.06 14.46
CA SER A 130 -7.33 10.08 14.61
C SER A 130 -8.45 10.24 13.59
N THR A 131 -8.91 11.48 13.37
CA THR A 131 -10.04 11.78 12.47
C THR A 131 -9.71 11.46 11.02
N MET A 132 -8.58 11.95 10.52
CA MET A 132 -8.15 11.70 9.14
C MET A 132 -7.83 10.21 8.94
N TRP A 133 -7.17 9.58 9.90
CA TRP A 133 -6.93 8.14 9.87
C TRP A 133 -8.23 7.36 9.67
N GLN A 134 -9.26 7.65 10.46
CA GLN A 134 -10.56 6.99 10.32
C GLN A 134 -11.21 7.26 8.96
N ALA A 135 -11.16 8.49 8.46
CA ALA A 135 -11.70 8.84 7.15
C ALA A 135 -11.04 8.04 6.02
N VAL A 136 -9.70 8.02 6.00
CA VAL A 136 -8.91 7.27 5.01
C VAL A 136 -9.14 5.76 5.15
N GLN A 137 -9.24 5.24 6.37
CA GLN A 137 -9.60 3.83 6.61
C GLN A 137 -10.97 3.47 6.00
N GLN A 138 -11.96 4.36 6.11
CA GLN A 138 -13.27 4.11 5.50
C GLN A 138 -13.20 4.14 3.98
N GLN A 139 -12.49 5.10 3.39
CA GLN A 139 -12.27 5.18 1.94
C GLN A 139 -11.58 3.92 1.41
N LEU A 140 -10.56 3.43 2.12
CA LEU A 140 -9.75 2.28 1.71
C LEU A 140 -10.33 0.92 2.17
N LYS A 141 -11.43 0.89 2.94
CA LYS A 141 -11.95 -0.32 3.60
C LYS A 141 -12.07 -1.52 2.66
N GLY A 142 -12.63 -1.30 1.47
CA GLY A 142 -12.78 -2.35 0.46
C GLY A 142 -11.44 -2.93 0.02
N ARG A 143 -10.47 -2.07 -0.31
CA ARG A 143 -9.13 -2.47 -0.75
C ARG A 143 -8.33 -3.15 0.37
N LEU A 144 -8.44 -2.67 1.60
CA LEU A 144 -7.78 -3.29 2.75
C LEU A 144 -8.37 -4.68 3.06
N LEU A 145 -9.67 -4.87 2.87
CA LEU A 145 -10.31 -6.17 3.03
C LEU A 145 -9.91 -7.13 1.91
N GLU A 146 -9.91 -6.68 0.66
CA GLU A 146 -9.39 -7.42 -0.51
C GLU A 146 -7.93 -7.86 -0.27
N ALA A 147 -7.09 -6.95 0.20
CA ALA A 147 -5.70 -7.22 0.54
C ALA A 147 -5.54 -8.27 1.65
N LYS A 148 -6.32 -8.18 2.74
CA LYS A 148 -6.29 -9.15 3.85
C LYS A 148 -6.71 -10.55 3.40
N MET A 149 -7.75 -10.64 2.57
CA MET A 149 -8.18 -11.91 1.99
C MET A 149 -7.10 -12.52 1.10
N GLU A 150 -6.43 -11.70 0.29
CA GLU A 150 -5.33 -12.20 -0.55
C GLU A 150 -4.16 -12.71 0.28
N GLN A 151 -3.77 -11.97 1.32
CA GLN A 151 -2.72 -12.38 2.24
C GLN A 151 -3.06 -13.72 2.93
N ALA A 152 -4.30 -13.90 3.38
CA ALA A 152 -4.76 -15.15 3.98
C ALA A 152 -4.68 -16.33 3.00
N LYS A 153 -5.15 -16.15 1.76
CA LYS A 153 -5.05 -17.17 0.70
C LYS A 153 -3.60 -17.56 0.40
N ARG A 154 -2.68 -16.59 0.38
CA ARG A 154 -1.24 -16.86 0.19
C ARG A 154 -0.64 -17.63 1.36
N ALA A 155 -1.01 -17.29 2.59
CA ALA A 155 -0.55 -18.01 3.78
C ALA A 155 -1.02 -19.47 3.79
N GLU A 156 -2.27 -19.73 3.39
CA GLU A 156 -2.83 -21.07 3.25
C GLU A 156 -2.08 -21.90 2.19
N LYS A 157 -1.90 -21.36 0.99
CA LYS A 157 -1.11 -22.03 -0.07
C LYS A 157 0.33 -22.33 0.35
N ARG A 158 0.97 -21.43 1.11
CA ARG A 158 2.32 -21.65 1.65
C ARG A 158 2.33 -22.81 2.65
N ARG A 159 1.34 -22.90 3.54
CA ARG A 159 1.18 -24.02 4.49
C ARG A 159 0.98 -25.35 3.78
N GLU A 160 0.09 -25.39 2.79
CA GLU A 160 -0.14 -26.60 1.98
C GLU A 160 1.14 -27.05 1.25
N SER A 161 1.89 -26.11 0.69
CA SER A 161 3.15 -26.41 -0.01
C SER A 161 4.22 -26.94 0.95
N GLN A 162 4.32 -26.38 2.16
CA GLN A 162 5.21 -26.86 3.21
C GLN A 162 4.84 -28.26 3.70
N GLN A 163 3.54 -28.53 3.91
CA GLN A 163 3.05 -29.85 4.28
C GLN A 163 3.32 -30.89 3.19
N LYS A 164 3.08 -30.57 1.91
CA LYS A 164 3.42 -31.44 0.78
C LYS A 164 4.93 -31.70 0.67
N GLY A 165 5.76 -30.69 0.94
CA GLY A 165 7.22 -30.82 0.97
C GLY A 165 7.72 -31.72 2.10
N LEU A 166 7.12 -31.63 3.28
CA LEU A 166 7.43 -32.49 4.43
C LEU A 166 7.01 -33.95 4.17
N ALA A 167 5.78 -34.15 3.66
CA ALA A 167 5.26 -35.49 3.34
C ALA A 167 6.12 -36.24 2.31
N ARG A 168 6.66 -35.53 1.30
CA ARG A 168 7.58 -36.10 0.31
C ARG A 168 8.95 -36.48 0.88
N ARG A 169 9.41 -35.79 1.93
CA ARG A 169 10.69 -36.11 2.60
C ARG A 169 10.56 -37.31 3.53
N THR A 170 9.39 -37.53 4.13
CA THR A 170 9.12 -38.67 5.01
C THR A 170 8.78 -39.95 4.26
N SER A 171 8.42 -39.89 2.98
CA SER A 171 8.10 -41.07 2.14
C SER A 171 9.30 -41.64 1.38
N SER A 172 10.51 -41.09 1.55
CA SER A 172 11.74 -41.54 0.89
C SER A 172 12.70 -42.28 1.83
N PHE A 173 12.20 -42.74 2.97
CA PHE A 173 12.87 -43.65 3.90
C PHE A 173 12.16 -44.99 3.94
#